data_AF-A0A7W1Q7V1-F1
#
_entry.id   AF-A0A7W1Q7V1-F1
#
_cell.length_a   1.000
_cell.length_b   1.000
_cell.length_c   1.000
_cell.angle_alpha   90.00
_cell.angle_beta   90.00
_cell.angle_gamma   90.00
#
_symmetry.space_group_name_H-M   'P 1'
#
loop_
_entity.id
_entity.type
_entity.pdbx_description
1 polymer ?
#
loop_
_entity_poly.entity_id
_entity_poly.type
_entity_poly.pdbx_seq_one_letter_code
_entity_poly.pdbx_strand_id
1 'polypeptide(L)' 'MSERGLHQIEDDLSETWLEDWAGAGVLEIEALLAKHAAFLSFLDSQEA' A
#
# COMPACT_ATOMS: atom_id res chain seq x y z
N MET A 1 -12.73 3.53 -12.78
CA MET A 1 -12.22 4.75 -13.43
C MET A 1 -10.78 4.89 -13.01
N SER A 2 -9.84 5.18 -13.92
CA SER A 2 -8.44 5.34 -13.50
C SER A 2 -8.39 6.60 -12.63
N GLU A 3 -8.22 6.43 -11.33
CA GLU A 3 -8.05 7.50 -10.32
C GLU A 3 -6.69 8.17 -10.46
N ARG A 4 -6.30 8.50 -11.68
CA ARG A 4 -5.25 9.49 -11.89
C ARG A 4 -5.90 10.84 -11.64
N GLY A 5 -6.07 11.16 -10.35
CA GLY A 5 -6.33 12.53 -9.91
C GLY A 5 -5.35 13.48 -10.60
N LEU A 6 -5.72 14.75 -10.72
CA LEU A 6 -4.84 15.77 -11.29
C LEU A 6 -3.53 15.79 -10.50
N HIS A 7 -2.48 15.18 -11.06
CA HIS A 7 -1.14 15.22 -10.48
C HIS A 7 -0.60 16.62 -10.68
N GLN A 8 -0.47 17.39 -9.60
CA GLN A 8 0.09 18.73 -9.67
C GLN A 8 1.61 18.63 -9.52
N ILE A 9 2.34 19.38 -10.35
CA ILE A 9 3.80 19.45 -10.25
C ILE A 9 4.21 19.97 -8.86
N GLU A 10 3.36 20.77 -8.21
CA GLU A 10 3.56 21.23 -6.84
C GLU A 10 3.70 20.07 -5.83
N ASP A 11 3.05 18.93 -6.06
CA ASP A 11 3.15 17.76 -5.18
C ASP A 11 4.55 17.13 -5.23
N ASP A 12 5.18 17.10 -6.41
CA ASP A 12 6.56 16.60 -6.59
C ASP A 12 7.63 17.62 -6.16
N LEU A 13 7.24 18.90 -6.02
CA LEU A 13 8.10 19.98 -5.54
C LEU A 13 8.01 20.20 -4.03
N SER A 14 7.04 19.56 -3.36
CA SER A 14 6.91 19.55 -1.91
C SER A 14 8.19 19.00 -1.28
N GLU A 15 8.64 19.57 -0.16
CA GLU A 15 9.77 19.00 0.60
C GLU A 15 9.45 17.60 1.15
N THR A 16 8.17 17.25 1.29
CA THR A 16 7.69 15.98 1.84
C THR A 16 7.34 14.93 0.78
N TRP A 17 7.44 15.24 -0.52
CA TRP A 17 6.94 14.38 -1.59
C TRP A 17 7.45 12.93 -1.50
N LEU A 18 8.72 12.76 -1.13
CA LEU A 18 9.36 11.46 -0.97
C LEU A 18 8.79 10.67 0.21
N GLU A 19 8.51 11.36 1.32
CA GLU A 19 7.96 10.77 2.54
C GLU A 19 6.51 10.35 2.31
N ASP A 20 5.72 11.19 1.63
CA ASP A 20 4.34 10.92 1.27
C ASP A 20 4.23 9.75 0.29
N TRP A 21 5.08 9.73 -0.76
CA TRP A 21 5.15 8.62 -1.71
C TRP A 21 5.56 7.31 -1.04
N ALA A 22 6.59 7.35 -0.18
CA ALA A 22 7.05 6.16 0.55
C ALA A 22 5.97 5.66 1.53
N GLY A 23 5.30 6.56 2.25
CA GLY A 23 4.22 6.23 3.17
C GLY A 23 3.05 5.54 2.48
N ALA A 24 2.59 6.07 1.34
CA ALA A 24 1.54 5.44 0.55
C ALA A 24 1.96 4.05 0.06
N GLY A 25 3.18 3.92 -0.47
CA GLY A 25 3.70 2.63 -0.95
C GLY A 25 3.84 1.58 0.15
N VAL A 26 4.29 1.98 1.35
CA VAL A 26 4.41 1.08 2.50
C VAL A 26 3.03 0.56 2.91
N LEU A 27 2.02 1.43 3.00
CA LEU A 27 0.66 1.02 3.36
C LEU A 27 0.07 0.00 2.39
N GLU A 28 0.31 0.17 1.09
CA GLU A 28 -0.14 -0.80 0.07
C GLU A 28 0.54 -2.17 0.23
N ILE A 29 1.85 -2.17 0.49
CA ILE A 29 2.61 -3.41 0.73
C ILE A 29 2.14 -4.10 2.01
N GLU A 30 1.95 -3.36 3.10
CA GLU A 30 1.45 -3.89 4.36
C GLU A 30 0.05 -4.51 4.21
N ALA A 31 -0.85 -3.87 3.46
CA ALA A 31 -2.17 -4.40 3.18
C ALA A 31 -2.10 -5.71 2.38
N LEU A 32 -1.22 -5.78 1.38
CA LEU A 32 -1.00 -7.00 0.60
C LEU A 32 -0.45 -8.14 1.47
N LEU A 33 0.54 -7.86 2.32
CA LEU A 33 1.14 -8.85 3.20
C LEU A 33 0.16 -9.32 4.27
N ALA A 34 -0.65 -8.43 4.84
CA ALA A 34 -1.68 -8.79 5.81
C ALA A 34 -2.71 -9.77 5.22
N LYS A 35 -3.13 -9.55 3.96
CA LYS A 35 -4.02 -10.47 3.24
C LYS A 35 -3.38 -11.85 3.05
N HIS A 36 -2.10 -11.90 2.69
CA HIS A 36 -1.37 -13.17 2.55
C HIS A 36 -1.24 -13.90 3.89
N ALA A 37 -0.87 -13.18 4.95
CA ALA A 37 -0.77 -13.75 6.29
C ALA A 37 -2.11 -14.32 6.79
N ALA A 38 -3.21 -13.60 6.55
CA ALA A 38 -4.55 -14.09 6.88
C ALA A 38 -4.91 -15.36 6.11
N PHE A 39 -4.54 -15.45 4.83
CA PHE A 39 -4.76 -16.64 4.02
C PHE A 39 -3.93 -17.84 4.50
N LEU A 40 -2.66 -17.63 4.85
CA LEU A 40 -1.81 -18.68 5.41
C LEU A 40 -2.38 -19.20 6.74
N SER A 41 -2.79 -18.30 7.63
CA SER A 41 -3.43 -18.68 8.89
C SER A 41 -4.73 -19.47 8.68
N PHE A 42 -5.50 -19.15 7.64
CA PHE A 42 -6.67 -19.93 7.27
C PHE A 42 -6.28 -21.34 6.82
N LEU A 43 -5.27 -21.50 5.97
CA LEU A 43 -4.81 -22.83 5.52
C LEU A 43 -4.30 -23.68 6.69
N ASP A 44 -3.47 -23.10 7.57
CA ASP A 44 -2.96 -23.79 8.76
C ASP A 44 -4.10 -24.29 9.66
N SER A 45 -5.20 -23.53 9.77
CA SER A 45 -6.38 -23.93 10.55
C SER A 45 -7.17 -25.10 9.96
N GLN A 46 -6.99 -25.39 8.66
CA GLN A 46 -7.67 -26.49 7.97
C GLN A 46 -6.83 -27.78 7.92
N GLU A 47 -5.51 -27.67 8.14
CA GLU A 47 -4.60 -28.83 8.22
C GLU A 47 -4.54 -29.44 9.65
N ALA A 48 -5.07 -28.75 10.66
CA ALA A 48 -5.11 -29.17 12.07
C ALA A 48 -6.37 -29.99 12.41
#